data_AF-A0A7X6SFZ0-F1
#
_entry.id   AF-A0A7X6SFZ0-F1
#
_cell.length_a   1.000
_cell.length_b   1.000
_cell.length_c   1.000
_cell.angle_alpha   90.00
_cell.angle_beta   90.00
_cell.angle_gamma   90.00
#
_symmetry.space_group_name_H-M   'P 1'
#
loop_
_entity.id
_entity.type
_entity.pdbx_description
1 polymer ?
#
loop_
_entity_poly.entity_id
_entity_poly.type
_entity_poly.pdbx_seq_one_letter_code
_entity_poly.pdbx_strand_id
1 'polypeptide(L)'
;MSSPDNRLASSVNSIATHGFVVFALWVLSRALMAVLWSYQETFIDHDVSYYFWQLQNNGLDSALIEYPTPIALLLESIRVTFGGAEGTYVLSFALVMATIDGVVAWWLWHSHSRNAAVFWSLYTFCIGPLIWFRIDLLPAVAVLVSLIFVVRRPFASGAAVAVGAATKLWPAMLIAPMLGTDRLGKRRALGFVVIGALLGGSSLAIFGWTRSVSPVTWQSDRGLQIESIVATVPMIRHAFGYPDQYRTELTQYNAWEIFGPGVDFWLSTTDWLLAASVLLAIILGWLVGFGGAGLPHHQLRNANDPDRTAARTHAII
;
A
#
# COMPACT_ATOMS: atom_id res chain seq x y z
N MET A 1 41.43 -6.86 -34.61
CA MET A 1 41.33 -7.21 -33.17
C MET A 1 41.28 -5.91 -32.37
N SER A 2 40.11 -5.52 -31.89
CA SER A 2 39.97 -4.32 -31.03
C SER A 2 40.60 -4.60 -29.66
N SER A 3 41.47 -3.71 -29.17
CA SER A 3 42.06 -3.78 -27.82
C SER A 3 40.97 -3.98 -26.74
N PRO A 4 41.23 -4.79 -25.68
CA PRO A 4 40.31 -4.96 -24.55
C PRO A 4 39.78 -3.65 -23.97
N ASP A 5 40.60 -2.59 -23.98
CA ASP A 5 40.23 -1.26 -23.46
C ASP A 5 39.09 -0.60 -24.26
N ASN A 6 39.04 -0.82 -25.59
CA ASN A 6 37.98 -0.29 -26.44
C ASN A 6 36.62 -0.97 -26.19
N ARG A 7 36.60 -2.22 -25.72
CA ARG A 7 35.34 -2.94 -25.42
C ARG A 7 34.75 -2.53 -24.08
N LEU A 8 35.59 -2.21 -23.10
CA LEU A 8 35.16 -1.66 -21.82
C LEU A 8 34.60 -0.24 -22.01
N ALA A 9 35.32 0.61 -22.75
CA ALA A 9 34.86 1.97 -23.07
C ALA A 9 33.53 1.98 -23.87
N SER A 10 33.37 1.09 -24.86
CA SER A 10 32.12 1.01 -25.64
C SER A 10 30.94 0.50 -24.81
N SER A 11 31.17 -0.45 -23.90
CA SER A 11 30.13 -1.01 -23.04
C SER A 11 29.70 -0.02 -21.96
N VAL A 12 30.65 0.71 -21.36
CA VAL A 12 30.37 1.78 -20.39
C VAL A 12 29.62 2.92 -21.07
N ASN A 13 30.03 3.34 -22.28
CA ASN A 13 29.31 4.37 -23.02
C ASN A 13 27.89 3.96 -23.37
N SER A 14 27.67 2.73 -23.87
CA SER A 14 26.33 2.20 -24.18
C SER A 14 25.44 2.12 -22.93
N ILE A 15 25.96 1.62 -21.80
CA ILE A 15 25.21 1.55 -20.54
C ILE A 15 24.89 2.96 -20.01
N ALA A 16 25.82 3.90 -20.11
CA ALA A 16 25.60 5.29 -19.72
C ALA A 16 24.58 5.99 -20.62
N THR A 17 24.59 5.72 -21.94
CA THR A 17 23.58 6.28 -22.87
C THR A 17 22.19 5.71 -22.60
N HIS A 18 22.08 4.40 -22.38
CA HIS A 18 20.78 3.77 -22.06
C HIS A 18 20.25 4.23 -20.69
N GLY A 19 21.12 4.38 -19.69
CA GLY A 19 20.75 4.90 -18.37
C GLY A 19 20.28 6.35 -18.41
N PHE A 20 20.99 7.21 -19.13
CA PHE A 20 20.59 8.62 -19.30
C PHE A 20 19.25 8.75 -20.02
N VAL A 21 19.04 8.00 -21.11
CA VAL A 21 17.77 8.04 -21.85
C VAL A 21 16.61 7.60 -20.96
N VAL A 22 16.76 6.51 -20.19
CA VAL A 22 15.70 6.04 -19.28
C VAL A 22 15.43 7.07 -18.18
N PHE A 23 16.47 7.68 -17.62
CA PHE A 23 16.29 8.75 -16.63
C PHE A 23 15.59 9.97 -17.24
N ALA A 24 15.99 10.40 -18.44
CA ALA A 24 15.34 11.52 -19.13
C ALA A 24 13.86 11.23 -19.44
N LEU A 25 13.54 10.01 -19.88
CA LEU A 25 12.15 9.58 -20.09
C LEU A 25 11.36 9.56 -18.78
N TRP A 26 11.98 9.10 -17.69
CA TRP A 26 11.37 9.13 -16.36
C TRP A 26 11.07 10.58 -15.94
N VAL A 27 12.04 11.48 -16.02
CA VAL A 27 11.85 12.91 -15.68
C VAL A 27 10.77 13.53 -16.57
N LEU A 28 10.79 13.28 -17.87
CA LEU A 28 9.79 13.79 -18.81
C LEU A 28 8.38 13.31 -18.46
N SER A 29 8.23 12.03 -18.10
CA SER A 29 6.92 11.48 -17.74
C SER A 29 6.38 12.13 -16.46
N ARG A 30 7.24 12.44 -15.49
CA ARG A 30 6.86 13.15 -14.25
C ARG A 30 6.55 14.62 -14.53
N ALA A 31 7.33 15.28 -15.38
CA ALA A 31 7.02 16.64 -15.82
C ALA A 31 5.63 16.70 -16.49
N LEU A 32 5.30 15.72 -17.34
CA LEU A 32 3.97 15.61 -17.94
C LEU A 32 2.87 15.39 -16.89
N MET A 33 3.08 14.51 -15.91
CA MET A 33 2.13 14.31 -14.81
C MET A 33 1.89 15.60 -14.01
N ALA A 34 2.95 16.38 -13.74
CA ALA A 34 2.85 17.65 -13.04
C ALA A 34 2.05 18.68 -13.84
N VAL A 35 2.25 18.73 -15.16
CA VAL A 35 1.44 19.57 -16.07
C VAL A 35 -0.02 19.13 -16.08
N LEU A 36 -0.30 17.82 -16.15
CA LEU A 36 -1.67 17.31 -16.12
C LEU A 36 -2.38 17.69 -14.82
N TRP A 37 -1.70 17.55 -13.68
CA TRP A 37 -2.22 18.02 -12.40
C TRP A 37 -2.50 19.51 -12.39
N SER A 38 -1.55 20.34 -12.83
CA SER A 38 -1.70 21.80 -12.73
C SER A 38 -2.78 22.39 -13.64
N TYR A 39 -3.16 21.69 -14.72
CA TYR A 39 -4.10 22.21 -15.73
C TYR A 39 -5.43 21.47 -15.84
N GLN A 40 -5.50 20.18 -15.50
CA GLN A 40 -6.70 19.36 -15.74
C GLN A 40 -7.19 18.61 -14.51
N GLU A 41 -6.27 18.16 -13.66
CA GLU A 41 -6.57 17.19 -12.60
C GLU A 41 -6.38 17.79 -11.19
N THR A 42 -6.67 19.08 -11.02
CA THR A 42 -6.44 19.77 -9.74
C THR A 42 -7.25 19.14 -8.60
N PHE A 43 -8.46 18.62 -8.87
CA PHE A 43 -9.33 18.00 -7.86
C PHE A 43 -8.71 16.81 -7.11
N ILE A 44 -7.63 16.22 -7.64
CA ILE A 44 -6.91 15.11 -7.00
C ILE A 44 -6.23 15.54 -5.69
N ASP A 45 -5.95 16.84 -5.51
CA ASP A 45 -5.35 17.35 -4.28
C ASP A 45 -6.32 17.41 -3.08
N HIS A 46 -7.63 17.26 -3.31
CA HIS A 46 -8.66 17.35 -2.26
C HIS A 46 -8.45 16.36 -1.11
N ASP A 47 -7.90 15.16 -1.38
CA ASP A 47 -7.54 14.20 -0.33
C ASP A 47 -6.49 14.75 0.64
N VAL A 48 -5.49 15.46 0.09
CA VAL A 48 -4.40 16.02 0.87
C VAL A 48 -4.85 17.29 1.59
N SER A 49 -5.69 18.10 0.96
CA SER A 49 -6.42 19.20 1.60
C SER A 49 -7.26 18.72 2.78
N TYR A 50 -7.94 17.58 2.64
CA TYR A 50 -8.68 16.94 3.72
C TYR A 50 -7.75 16.51 4.87
N TYR A 51 -6.58 15.93 4.58
CA TYR A 51 -5.60 15.60 5.63
C TYR A 51 -5.14 16.84 6.40
N PHE A 52 -4.83 17.91 5.67
CA PHE A 52 -4.46 19.20 6.26
C PHE A 52 -5.57 19.73 7.18
N TRP A 53 -6.81 19.78 6.67
CA TRP A 53 -7.96 20.29 7.41
C TRP A 53 -8.21 19.47 8.68
N GLN A 54 -8.18 18.14 8.59
CA GLN A 54 -8.34 17.25 9.73
C GLN A 54 -7.30 17.52 10.82
N LEU A 55 -6.02 17.57 10.44
CA LEU A 55 -4.91 17.80 11.36
C LEU A 55 -4.95 19.20 11.99
N GLN A 56 -5.33 20.21 11.21
CA GLN A 56 -5.42 21.59 11.68
C GLN A 56 -6.56 21.79 12.69
N ASN A 57 -7.71 21.13 12.49
CA ASN A 57 -8.93 21.42 13.25
C ASN A 57 -9.21 20.42 14.40
N ASN A 58 -8.78 19.16 14.27
CA ASN A 58 -9.20 18.10 15.20
C ASN A 58 -8.06 17.57 16.10
N GLY A 59 -6.81 17.92 15.83
CA GLY A 59 -5.64 17.43 16.57
C GLY A 59 -5.41 15.91 16.37
N LEU A 60 -4.21 15.41 16.71
CA LEU A 60 -3.82 14.02 16.40
C LEU A 60 -4.72 12.94 17.04
N ASP A 61 -5.34 13.25 18.17
CA ASP A 61 -6.21 12.31 18.91
C ASP A 61 -7.54 12.04 18.18
N SER A 62 -8.02 12.99 17.37
CA SER A 62 -9.33 12.91 16.70
C SER A 62 -9.29 13.16 15.19
N ALA A 63 -8.15 13.60 14.66
CA ALA A 63 -7.91 13.69 13.23
C ALA A 63 -7.64 12.30 12.64
N LEU A 64 -8.11 12.08 11.41
CA LEU A 64 -7.72 10.94 10.58
C LEU A 64 -7.97 9.58 11.27
N ILE A 65 -9.12 9.46 11.93
CA ILE A 65 -9.49 8.26 12.70
C ILE A 65 -9.70 7.02 11.83
N GLU A 66 -9.91 7.22 10.54
CA GLU A 66 -9.92 6.18 9.51
C GLU A 66 -8.55 5.53 9.26
N TYR A 67 -7.46 6.16 9.73
CA TYR A 67 -6.09 5.70 9.52
C TYR A 67 -5.37 5.38 10.83
N PRO A 68 -4.43 4.41 10.83
CA PRO A 68 -3.58 4.16 11.99
C PRO A 68 -2.80 5.42 12.41
N THR A 69 -2.56 5.59 13.71
CA THR A 69 -1.87 6.79 14.21
C THR A 69 -0.45 7.01 13.67
N PRO A 70 0.35 6.00 13.27
CA PRO A 70 1.68 6.25 12.71
C PRO A 70 1.66 7.02 11.39
N ILE A 71 0.66 6.82 10.52
CA ILE A 71 0.51 7.65 9.31
C ILE A 71 -0.01 9.04 9.67
N ALA A 72 -0.93 9.19 10.62
CA ALA A 72 -1.38 10.51 11.08
C ALA A 72 -0.20 11.35 11.62
N LEU A 73 0.72 10.72 12.36
CA LEU A 73 1.95 11.35 12.83
C LEU A 73 2.89 11.77 11.69
N LEU A 74 3.06 10.92 10.67
CA LEU A 74 3.85 11.28 9.49
C LEU A 74 3.24 12.49 8.77
N LEU A 75 1.91 12.49 8.57
CA LEU A 75 1.20 13.59 7.92
C LEU A 75 1.30 14.89 8.72
N GLU A 76 1.20 14.81 10.04
CA GLU A 76 1.40 15.96 10.93
C GLU A 76 2.84 16.47 10.90
N SER A 77 3.82 15.58 10.81
CA SER A 77 5.22 15.99 10.70
C SER A 77 5.49 16.82 9.44
N ILE A 78 4.81 16.52 8.32
CA ILE A 78 4.88 17.31 7.10
C ILE A 78 4.28 18.70 7.35
N ARG A 79 3.11 18.77 8.01
CA ARG A 79 2.44 20.05 8.33
C ARG A 79 3.28 20.95 9.22
N VAL A 80 3.83 20.39 10.30
CA VAL A 80 4.64 21.16 11.25
C VAL A 80 5.97 21.61 10.63
N THR A 81 6.57 20.79 9.75
CA THR A 81 7.88 21.10 9.14
C THR A 81 7.78 22.15 8.03
N PHE A 82 6.77 22.05 7.16
CA PHE A 82 6.67 22.89 5.96
C PHE A 82 5.67 24.06 6.09
N GLY A 83 4.92 24.12 7.19
CA GLY A 83 4.09 25.27 7.55
C GLY A 83 2.59 24.99 7.56
N GLY A 84 1.84 25.90 8.20
CA GLY A 84 0.41 25.76 8.45
C GLY A 84 -0.52 26.32 7.37
N ALA A 85 -0.04 26.49 6.12
CA ALA A 85 -0.88 26.91 5.00
C ALA A 85 -1.19 25.69 4.11
N GLU A 86 -2.44 25.54 3.71
CA GLU A 86 -2.93 24.38 2.95
C GLU A 86 -2.15 24.15 1.65
N GLY A 87 -1.98 25.19 0.83
CA GLY A 87 -1.26 25.05 -0.45
C GLY A 87 0.20 24.62 -0.27
N THR A 88 0.89 25.12 0.77
CA THR A 88 2.26 24.69 1.08
C THR A 88 2.30 23.24 1.56
N TYR A 89 1.31 22.82 2.35
CA TYR A 89 1.19 21.44 2.80
C TYR A 89 0.96 20.49 1.63
N VAL A 90 0.00 20.80 0.75
CA VAL A 90 -0.33 20.01 -0.44
C VAL A 90 0.89 19.84 -1.34
N LEU A 91 1.60 20.93 -1.64
CA LEU A 91 2.82 20.88 -2.45
C LEU A 91 3.92 20.06 -1.76
N SER A 92 4.12 20.24 -0.46
CA SER A 92 5.15 19.52 0.30
C SER A 92 4.88 18.02 0.36
N PHE A 93 3.62 17.64 0.56
CA PHE A 93 3.17 16.25 0.49
C PHE A 93 3.47 15.64 -0.88
N ALA A 94 3.07 16.32 -1.96
CA ALA A 94 3.30 15.84 -3.32
C ALA A 94 4.81 15.68 -3.62
N LEU A 95 5.64 16.63 -3.17
CA LEU A 95 7.10 16.55 -3.32
C LEU A 95 7.70 15.38 -2.52
N VAL A 96 7.22 15.10 -1.31
CA VAL A 96 7.63 13.92 -0.53
C VAL A 96 7.29 12.64 -1.28
N MET A 97 6.06 12.51 -1.78
CA MET A 97 5.65 11.32 -2.53
C MET A 97 6.39 11.17 -3.86
N ALA A 98 6.61 12.25 -4.61
CA ALA A 98 7.40 12.25 -5.83
C ALA A 98 8.87 11.88 -5.58
N THR A 99 9.43 12.33 -4.45
CA THR A 99 10.78 11.95 -4.03
C THR A 99 10.84 10.46 -3.71
N ILE A 100 9.85 9.91 -3.01
CA ILE A 100 9.76 8.47 -2.72
C ILE A 100 9.65 7.67 -4.02
N ASP A 101 8.79 8.05 -4.97
CA ASP A 101 8.69 7.42 -6.31
C ASP A 101 10.06 7.42 -7.02
N GLY A 102 10.75 8.56 -7.04
CA GLY A 102 12.08 8.68 -7.66
C GLY A 102 13.15 7.85 -6.98
N VAL A 103 13.20 7.83 -5.65
CA VAL A 103 14.14 7.01 -4.88
C VAL A 103 13.90 5.52 -5.13
N VAL A 104 12.65 5.07 -5.22
CA VAL A 104 12.30 3.68 -5.54
C VAL A 104 12.72 3.32 -6.95
N ALA A 105 12.39 4.15 -7.95
CA ALA A 105 12.80 3.92 -9.33
C ALA A 105 14.33 3.85 -9.46
N TRP A 106 15.05 4.77 -8.81
CA TRP A 106 16.51 4.79 -8.77
C TRP A 106 17.09 3.54 -8.08
N TRP A 107 16.54 3.17 -6.92
CA TRP A 107 16.99 2.01 -6.15
C TRP A 107 16.79 0.71 -6.93
N LEU A 108 15.62 0.54 -7.56
CA LEU A 108 15.34 -0.61 -8.40
C LEU A 108 16.30 -0.70 -9.59
N TRP A 109 16.57 0.42 -10.25
CA TRP A 109 17.44 0.47 -11.43
C TRP A 109 18.88 0.08 -11.11
N HIS A 110 19.42 0.57 -10.00
CA HIS A 110 20.84 0.40 -9.65
C HIS A 110 21.13 -0.81 -8.77
N SER A 111 20.19 -1.19 -7.90
CA SER A 111 20.45 -2.13 -6.81
C SER A 111 19.61 -3.41 -6.88
N HIS A 112 18.62 -3.52 -7.78
CA HIS A 112 17.73 -4.67 -7.82
C HIS A 112 17.48 -5.26 -9.23
N SER A 113 16.66 -4.60 -10.05
CA SER A 113 16.26 -5.10 -11.37
C SER A 113 15.81 -3.95 -12.25
N ARG A 114 16.44 -3.79 -13.42
CA ARG A 114 16.06 -2.79 -14.43
C ARG A 114 14.64 -3.02 -14.95
N ASN A 115 14.22 -4.28 -15.10
CA ASN A 115 12.84 -4.60 -15.51
C ASN A 115 11.83 -4.15 -14.45
N ALA A 116 12.13 -4.38 -13.17
CA ALA A 116 11.28 -3.90 -12.07
C ALA A 116 11.22 -2.36 -12.04
N ALA A 117 12.35 -1.69 -12.28
CA ALA A 117 12.40 -0.23 -12.35
C ALA A 117 11.58 0.34 -13.52
N VAL A 118 11.66 -0.29 -14.69
CA VAL A 118 10.85 0.09 -15.87
C VAL A 118 9.37 -0.16 -15.60
N PHE A 119 9.02 -1.33 -15.06
CA PHE A 119 7.63 -1.64 -14.70
C PHE A 119 7.09 -0.63 -13.69
N TRP A 120 7.82 -0.39 -12.60
CA TRP A 120 7.46 0.62 -11.60
C TRP A 120 7.23 1.99 -12.24
N SER A 121 8.17 2.43 -13.09
CA SER A 121 8.12 3.75 -13.73
C SER A 121 6.96 3.91 -14.70
N LEU A 122 6.63 2.86 -15.46
CA LEU A 122 5.48 2.84 -16.37
C LEU A 122 4.17 2.75 -15.60
N TYR A 123 4.11 1.90 -14.57
CA TYR A 123 2.91 1.72 -13.75
C TYR A 123 2.55 3.00 -13.00
N THR A 124 3.51 3.66 -12.35
CA THR A 124 3.25 4.94 -11.65
C THR A 124 2.93 6.07 -12.62
N PHE A 125 3.48 6.04 -13.85
CA PHE A 125 3.06 6.96 -14.90
C PHE A 125 1.61 6.72 -15.37
N CYS A 126 1.19 5.46 -15.54
CA CYS A 126 -0.18 5.12 -15.92
C CYS A 126 -1.21 5.49 -14.85
N ILE A 127 -0.83 5.45 -13.56
CA ILE A 127 -1.67 5.99 -12.47
C ILE A 127 -1.81 7.51 -12.59
N GLY A 128 -0.82 8.19 -13.17
CA GLY A 128 -0.81 9.64 -13.32
C GLY A 128 -0.51 10.35 -11.99
N PRO A 129 -0.77 11.67 -11.92
CA PRO A 129 -0.42 12.49 -10.76
C PRO A 129 -1.05 12.03 -9.45
N LEU A 130 -2.14 11.25 -9.51
CA LEU A 130 -2.79 10.63 -8.35
C LEU A 130 -1.82 9.90 -7.42
N ILE A 131 -0.75 9.30 -7.96
CA ILE A 131 0.26 8.60 -7.15
C ILE A 131 0.95 9.52 -6.13
N TRP A 132 1.01 10.83 -6.39
CA TRP A 132 1.63 11.81 -5.50
C TRP A 132 0.69 12.40 -4.45
N PHE A 133 -0.62 12.22 -4.61
CA PHE A 133 -1.65 12.76 -3.70
C PHE A 133 -2.32 11.64 -2.87
N ARG A 134 -1.77 10.42 -2.92
CA ARG A 134 -2.26 9.27 -2.17
C ARG A 134 -1.22 8.76 -1.19
N ILE A 135 -1.64 8.56 0.07
CA ILE A 135 -0.82 7.88 1.08
C ILE A 135 -0.53 6.41 0.72
N ASP A 136 -1.29 5.83 -0.21
CA ASP A 136 -1.17 4.45 -0.69
C ASP A 136 0.19 4.10 -1.28
N LEU A 137 0.97 5.09 -1.72
CA LEU A 137 2.35 4.87 -2.15
C LEU A 137 3.21 4.30 -1.00
N LEU A 138 3.01 4.74 0.24
CA LEU A 138 3.79 4.31 1.40
C LEU A 138 3.66 2.81 1.71
N PRO A 139 2.44 2.24 1.90
CA PRO A 139 2.30 0.81 2.09
C PRO A 139 2.78 0.02 0.87
N ALA A 140 2.58 0.52 -0.36
CA ALA A 140 3.07 -0.15 -1.57
C ALA A 140 4.61 -0.26 -1.57
N VAL A 141 5.32 0.80 -1.22
CA VAL A 141 6.78 0.79 -1.08
C VAL A 141 7.23 -0.14 0.06
N ALA A 142 6.53 -0.14 1.18
CA ALA A 142 6.82 -1.05 2.29
C ALA A 142 6.67 -2.53 1.88
N VAL A 143 5.64 -2.86 1.10
CA VAL A 143 5.45 -4.20 0.52
C VAL A 143 6.55 -4.55 -0.49
N LEU A 144 6.92 -3.62 -1.38
CA LEU A 144 8.02 -3.82 -2.32
C LEU A 144 9.34 -4.13 -1.59
N VAL A 145 9.67 -3.34 -0.57
CA VAL A 145 10.85 -3.58 0.29
C VAL A 145 10.75 -4.96 0.95
N SER A 146 9.57 -5.32 1.45
CA SER A 146 9.34 -6.61 2.08
C SER A 146 9.62 -7.79 1.15
N LEU A 147 9.11 -7.74 -0.08
CA LEU A 147 9.29 -8.77 -1.10
C LEU A 147 10.77 -8.89 -1.52
N ILE A 148 11.44 -7.77 -1.74
CA ILE A 148 12.87 -7.76 -2.14
C ILE A 148 13.77 -8.35 -1.03
N PHE A 149 13.42 -8.13 0.23
CA PHE A 149 14.18 -8.58 1.39
C PHE A 149 13.77 -9.94 1.94
N VAL A 150 12.76 -10.59 1.35
CA VAL A 150 12.12 -11.78 1.91
C VAL A 150 13.08 -12.92 2.24
N VAL A 151 14.10 -13.12 1.40
CA VAL A 151 15.18 -14.11 1.62
C VAL A 151 16.43 -13.48 2.24
N ARG A 152 16.89 -12.34 1.70
CA ARG A 152 18.21 -11.76 2.03
C ARG A 152 18.25 -11.09 3.40
N ARG A 153 17.14 -10.48 3.83
CA ARG A 153 17.02 -9.72 5.08
C ARG A 153 15.66 -10.03 5.72
N PRO A 154 15.42 -11.29 6.16
CA PRO A 154 14.10 -11.75 6.58
C PRO A 154 13.49 -10.92 7.73
N PHE A 155 14.31 -10.47 8.69
CA PHE A 155 13.82 -9.55 9.72
C PHE A 155 13.33 -8.22 9.14
N ALA A 156 14.12 -7.59 8.26
CA ALA A 156 13.73 -6.35 7.60
C ALA A 156 12.50 -6.53 6.70
N SER A 157 12.34 -7.70 6.10
CA SER A 157 11.16 -8.04 5.31
C SER A 157 9.89 -8.03 6.16
N GLY A 158 9.88 -8.72 7.31
CA GLY A 158 8.75 -8.68 8.23
C GLY A 158 8.52 -7.31 8.85
N ALA A 159 9.59 -6.59 9.19
CA ALA A 159 9.54 -5.22 9.68
C ALA A 159 8.87 -4.27 8.67
N ALA A 160 9.20 -4.41 7.37
CA ALA A 160 8.58 -3.62 6.32
C ALA A 160 7.08 -3.90 6.19
N VAL A 161 6.63 -5.15 6.36
CA VAL A 161 5.19 -5.47 6.43
C VAL A 161 4.53 -4.74 7.61
N ALA A 162 5.17 -4.71 8.78
CA ALA A 162 4.64 -4.02 9.95
C ALA A 162 4.57 -2.49 9.75
N VAL A 163 5.58 -1.90 9.12
CA VAL A 163 5.54 -0.47 8.73
C VAL A 163 4.42 -0.21 7.74
N GLY A 164 4.25 -1.06 6.73
CA GLY A 164 3.13 -0.99 5.79
C GLY A 164 1.78 -1.05 6.52
N ALA A 165 1.60 -2.02 7.41
CA ALA A 165 0.41 -2.18 8.25
C ALA A 165 0.12 -0.95 9.14
N ALA A 166 1.17 -0.34 9.66
CA ALA A 166 1.11 0.89 10.46
C ALA A 166 0.78 2.14 9.62
N THR A 167 0.88 2.08 8.29
CA THR A 167 0.42 3.14 7.40
C THR A 167 -1.00 2.89 6.89
N LYS A 168 -1.34 1.65 6.56
CA LYS A 168 -2.66 1.20 6.12
C LYS A 168 -2.82 -0.25 6.52
N LEU A 169 -3.99 -0.71 6.94
CA LEU A 169 -4.11 -2.03 7.58
C LEU A 169 -3.84 -3.24 6.67
N TRP A 170 -4.12 -3.13 5.36
CA TRP A 170 -4.11 -4.29 4.44
C TRP A 170 -2.78 -5.05 4.30
N PRO A 171 -1.57 -4.43 4.35
CA PRO A 171 -0.31 -5.16 4.25
C PRO A 171 -0.12 -6.15 5.39
N ALA A 172 -0.78 -5.97 6.55
CA ALA A 172 -0.70 -6.91 7.67
C ALA A 172 -1.03 -8.34 7.24
N MET A 173 -1.94 -8.53 6.27
CA MET A 173 -2.33 -9.86 5.77
C MET A 173 -1.25 -10.56 4.97
N LEU A 174 -0.27 -9.82 4.44
CA LEU A 174 0.84 -10.39 3.69
C LEU A 174 1.80 -11.19 4.58
N ILE A 175 1.81 -10.96 5.90
CA ILE A 175 2.73 -11.68 6.77
C ILE A 175 2.42 -13.18 6.78
N ALA A 176 1.15 -13.58 6.71
CA ALA A 176 0.71 -14.97 6.86
C ALA A 176 1.38 -15.94 5.86
N PRO A 177 1.31 -15.73 4.53
CA PRO A 177 2.01 -16.58 3.57
C PRO A 177 3.54 -16.47 3.66
N MET A 178 4.07 -15.40 4.27
CA MET A 178 5.49 -15.20 4.50
C MET A 178 6.00 -15.88 5.78
N LEU A 179 5.13 -16.49 6.60
CA LEU A 179 5.55 -17.26 7.76
C LEU A 179 6.17 -18.61 7.34
N GLY A 180 6.84 -19.27 8.29
CA GLY A 180 7.52 -20.53 8.06
C GLY A 180 8.07 -21.14 9.33
N THR A 181 8.19 -22.47 9.35
CA THR A 181 8.83 -23.21 10.45
C THR A 181 10.36 -23.14 10.38
N ASP A 182 10.91 -22.74 9.23
CA ASP A 182 12.32 -22.51 8.96
C ASP A 182 12.83 -21.22 9.63
N ARG A 183 14.16 -21.06 9.66
CA ARG A 183 14.81 -19.91 10.30
C ARG A 183 14.44 -18.57 9.64
N LEU A 184 14.21 -18.54 8.33
CA LEU A 184 13.87 -17.30 7.61
C LEU A 184 12.42 -16.90 7.90
N GLY A 185 11.50 -17.87 7.87
CA GLY A 185 10.10 -17.69 8.32
C GLY A 185 10.00 -17.12 9.73
N LYS A 186 10.70 -17.72 10.71
CA LYS A 186 10.74 -17.23 12.10
C LYS A 186 11.34 -15.82 12.21
N ARG A 187 12.36 -15.49 11.42
CA ARG A 187 12.97 -14.15 11.42
C ARG A 187 12.04 -13.09 10.83
N ARG A 188 11.26 -13.41 9.80
CA ARG A 188 10.19 -12.55 9.26
C ARG A 188 9.12 -12.29 10.32
N ALA A 189 8.65 -13.35 10.97
CA ALA A 189 7.70 -13.24 12.07
C ALA A 189 8.23 -12.32 13.19
N LEU A 190 9.49 -12.49 13.59
CA LEU A 190 10.12 -11.66 14.61
C LEU A 190 10.19 -10.18 14.20
N GLY A 191 10.58 -9.88 12.97
CA GLY A 191 10.62 -8.50 12.45
C GLY A 191 9.25 -7.84 12.47
N PHE A 192 8.22 -8.57 12.02
CA PHE A 192 6.85 -8.10 12.03
C PHE A 192 6.35 -7.84 13.46
N VAL A 193 6.56 -8.79 14.38
CA VAL A 193 6.11 -8.67 15.78
C VAL A 193 6.85 -7.55 16.50
N VAL A 194 8.17 -7.43 16.37
CA VAL A 194 8.95 -6.40 17.08
C VAL A 194 8.58 -5.00 16.61
N ILE A 195 8.55 -4.76 15.30
CA ILE A 195 8.21 -3.44 14.76
C ILE A 195 6.72 -3.13 14.89
N GLY A 196 5.86 -4.13 14.69
CA GLY A 196 4.42 -4.00 14.89
C GLY A 196 4.06 -3.71 16.35
N ALA A 197 4.69 -4.40 17.31
CA ALA A 197 4.49 -4.14 18.74
C ALA A 197 5.06 -2.78 19.15
N LEU A 198 6.17 -2.33 18.56
CA LEU A 198 6.69 -0.99 18.79
C LEU A 198 5.69 0.07 18.30
N LEU A 199 5.29 0.02 17.02
CA LEU A 199 4.40 1.03 16.43
C LEU A 199 2.99 0.99 17.03
N GLY A 200 2.41 -0.20 17.15
CA GLY A 200 1.08 -0.40 17.75
C GLY A 200 1.06 -0.16 19.25
N GLY A 201 2.11 -0.59 19.97
CA GLY A 201 2.26 -0.34 21.39
C GLY A 201 2.48 1.15 21.71
N SER A 202 3.29 1.85 20.91
CA SER A 202 3.42 3.31 21.01
C SER A 202 2.11 4.01 20.70
N SER A 203 1.37 3.58 19.68
CA SER A 203 0.02 4.10 19.41
C SER A 203 -0.89 3.95 20.63
N LEU A 204 -0.95 2.75 21.20
CA LEU A 204 -1.79 2.47 22.36
C LEU A 204 -1.37 3.27 23.60
N ALA A 205 -0.06 3.41 23.84
CA ALA A 205 0.45 4.14 24.99
C ALA A 205 0.24 5.66 24.89
N ILE A 206 0.33 6.23 23.69
CA ILE A 206 0.20 7.68 23.46
C ILE A 206 -1.26 8.09 23.29
N PHE A 207 -2.02 7.37 22.47
CA PHE A 207 -3.37 7.77 22.03
C PHE A 207 -4.50 6.97 22.70
N GLY A 208 -4.17 5.93 23.46
CA GLY A 208 -5.15 5.06 24.10
C GLY A 208 -5.82 4.06 23.15
N TRP A 209 -6.68 3.22 23.73
CA TRP A 209 -7.37 2.13 23.02
C TRP A 209 -8.29 2.65 21.92
N THR A 210 -9.19 3.58 22.27
CA THR A 210 -10.23 4.10 21.36
C THR A 210 -9.64 4.61 20.04
N ARG A 211 -8.60 5.45 20.10
CA ARG A 211 -7.95 5.97 18.89
C ARG A 211 -7.16 4.89 18.14
N SER A 212 -6.53 3.96 18.85
CA SER A 212 -5.74 2.90 18.22
C SER A 212 -6.59 1.89 17.44
N VAL A 213 -7.83 1.63 17.87
CA VAL A 213 -8.76 0.74 17.14
C VAL A 213 -9.73 1.48 16.23
N SER A 214 -9.74 2.82 16.25
CA SER A 214 -10.65 3.64 15.43
C SER A 214 -10.65 3.33 13.93
N PRO A 215 -9.54 2.93 13.27
CA PRO A 215 -9.59 2.59 11.86
C PRO A 215 -10.44 1.34 11.57
N VAL A 216 -10.52 0.42 12.52
CA VAL A 216 -11.33 -0.80 12.39
C VAL A 216 -12.80 -0.45 12.53
N THR A 217 -13.17 0.30 13.58
CA THR A 217 -14.56 0.72 13.80
C THR A 217 -15.04 1.66 12.69
N TRP A 218 -14.18 2.57 12.23
CA TRP A 218 -14.48 3.46 11.10
C TRP A 218 -14.86 2.70 9.83
N GLN A 219 -14.21 1.57 9.55
CA GLN A 219 -14.59 0.73 8.40
C GLN A 219 -15.88 -0.05 8.64
N SER A 220 -16.13 -0.50 9.87
CA SER A 220 -17.35 -1.25 10.23
C SER A 220 -18.63 -0.41 10.16
N ASP A 221 -18.55 0.91 10.36
CA ASP A 221 -19.73 1.79 10.40
C ASP A 221 -20.14 2.34 9.01
N ARG A 222 -19.41 1.99 7.94
CA ARG A 222 -19.66 2.50 6.57
C ARG A 222 -20.87 1.84 5.92
N GLY A 223 -21.58 2.60 5.09
CA GLY A 223 -22.59 2.06 4.21
C GLY A 223 -22.02 1.44 2.93
N LEU A 224 -22.92 1.06 2.02
CA LEU A 224 -22.58 0.41 0.76
C LEU A 224 -21.99 1.43 -0.22
N GLN A 225 -20.68 1.35 -0.46
CA GLN A 225 -19.98 2.23 -1.40
C GLN A 225 -20.33 1.95 -2.86
N ILE A 226 -20.55 3.00 -3.64
CA ILE A 226 -20.97 2.90 -5.04
C ILE A 226 -19.93 2.21 -5.94
N GLU A 227 -18.66 2.25 -5.55
CA GLU A 227 -17.54 1.64 -6.26
C GLU A 227 -17.35 0.16 -5.93
N SER A 228 -18.11 -0.38 -4.96
CA SER A 228 -18.03 -1.79 -4.60
C SER A 228 -18.70 -2.68 -5.67
N ILE A 229 -18.14 -3.88 -5.87
CA ILE A 229 -18.69 -4.86 -6.82
C ILE A 229 -20.15 -5.16 -6.49
N VAL A 230 -20.48 -5.28 -5.20
CA VAL A 230 -21.83 -5.61 -4.73
C VAL A 230 -22.81 -4.45 -4.94
N ALA A 231 -22.35 -3.19 -4.88
CA ALA A 231 -23.16 -2.03 -5.20
C ALA A 231 -23.57 -1.92 -6.68
N THR A 232 -22.95 -2.70 -7.58
CA THR A 232 -23.33 -2.74 -8.99
C THR A 232 -24.84 -2.97 -9.17
N VAL A 233 -25.45 -3.85 -8.37
CA VAL A 233 -26.88 -4.15 -8.49
C VAL A 233 -27.77 -2.96 -8.10
N PRO A 234 -27.66 -2.38 -6.89
CA PRO A 234 -28.43 -1.18 -6.55
C PRO A 234 -28.08 0.02 -7.45
N MET A 235 -26.84 0.16 -7.92
CA MET A 235 -26.45 1.20 -8.87
C MET A 235 -27.13 1.05 -10.24
N ILE A 236 -27.27 -0.17 -10.77
CA ILE A 236 -28.03 -0.43 -12.00
C ILE A 236 -29.51 -0.09 -11.80
N ARG A 237 -30.08 -0.43 -10.64
CA ARG A 237 -31.47 -0.08 -10.31
C ARG A 237 -31.67 1.42 -10.17
N HIS A 238 -30.70 2.12 -9.59
CA HIS A 238 -30.69 3.58 -9.51
C HIS A 238 -30.59 4.21 -10.91
N ALA A 239 -29.69 3.72 -11.77
CA ALA A 239 -29.46 4.30 -13.09
C ALA A 239 -30.60 4.03 -14.10
N PHE A 240 -31.24 2.86 -14.04
CA PHE A 240 -32.16 2.41 -15.11
C PHE A 240 -33.54 1.96 -14.64
N GLY A 241 -33.75 1.77 -13.34
CA GLY A 241 -35.00 1.24 -12.80
C GLY A 241 -35.86 2.35 -12.20
N TYR A 242 -35.56 2.68 -10.96
CA TYR A 242 -36.33 3.63 -10.15
C TYR A 242 -35.38 4.67 -9.57
N PRO A 243 -34.96 5.67 -10.36
CA PRO A 243 -33.96 6.64 -9.94
C PRO A 243 -34.37 7.36 -8.64
N ASP A 244 -35.66 7.67 -8.48
CA ASP A 244 -36.20 8.37 -7.30
C ASP A 244 -36.20 7.54 -6.01
N GLN A 245 -35.99 6.22 -6.10
CA GLN A 245 -35.96 5.34 -4.93
C GLN A 245 -34.55 5.19 -4.34
N TYR A 246 -33.52 5.61 -5.06
CA TYR A 246 -32.14 5.48 -4.65
C TYR A 246 -31.46 6.85 -4.63
N ARG A 247 -30.60 7.08 -3.65
CA ARG A 247 -29.79 8.31 -3.54
C ARG A 247 -28.33 7.95 -3.33
N THR A 248 -27.44 8.75 -3.91
CA THR A 248 -26.00 8.64 -3.69
C THR A 248 -25.51 9.91 -3.01
N GLU A 249 -24.75 9.75 -1.94
CA GLU A 249 -24.25 10.87 -1.14
C GLU A 249 -22.83 10.62 -0.66
N LEU A 250 -22.03 11.69 -0.61
CA LEU A 250 -20.75 11.69 0.08
C LEU A 250 -21.01 11.74 1.58
N THR A 251 -20.68 10.67 2.28
CA THR A 251 -20.97 10.54 3.72
C THR A 251 -19.82 11.08 4.57
N GLN A 252 -20.04 11.12 5.90
CA GLN A 252 -18.99 11.42 6.89
C GLN A 252 -17.76 10.50 6.79
N TYR A 253 -17.89 9.35 6.13
CA TYR A 253 -16.79 8.40 5.90
C TYR A 253 -15.90 8.76 4.70
N ASN A 254 -16.08 9.96 4.14
CA ASN A 254 -15.43 10.44 2.93
C ASN A 254 -15.55 9.44 1.77
N ALA A 255 -16.77 8.92 1.60
CA ALA A 255 -17.09 7.87 0.65
C ALA A 255 -18.46 8.11 0.03
N TRP A 256 -18.59 7.81 -1.26
CA TRP A 256 -19.89 7.83 -1.93
C TRP A 256 -20.64 6.55 -1.61
N GLU A 257 -21.77 6.69 -0.93
CA GLU A 257 -22.62 5.57 -0.54
C GLU A 257 -23.97 5.64 -1.23
N ILE A 258 -24.52 4.48 -1.58
CA ILE A 258 -25.87 4.35 -2.12
C ILE A 258 -26.85 3.99 -1.01
N PHE A 259 -28.01 4.64 -1.01
CA PHE A 259 -29.12 4.36 -0.10
C PHE A 259 -30.38 4.07 -0.93
N GLY A 260 -31.25 3.21 -0.41
CA GLY A 260 -32.52 2.88 -1.05
C GLY A 260 -33.00 1.45 -0.77
N PRO A 261 -34.09 1.01 -1.41
CA PRO A 261 -34.69 -0.30 -1.18
C PRO A 261 -33.70 -1.46 -1.39
N GLY A 262 -33.55 -2.30 -0.38
CA GLY A 262 -32.73 -3.51 -0.41
C GLY A 262 -31.22 -3.28 -0.34
N VAL A 263 -30.75 -2.06 -0.09
CA VAL A 263 -29.31 -1.79 0.12
C VAL A 263 -28.76 -2.55 1.32
N ASP A 264 -29.51 -2.64 2.44
CA ASP A 264 -29.07 -3.36 3.64
C ASP A 264 -28.77 -4.85 3.38
N PHE A 265 -29.51 -5.48 2.47
CA PHE A 265 -29.23 -6.86 2.05
C PHE A 265 -27.87 -6.97 1.35
N TRP A 266 -27.56 -6.02 0.47
CA TRP A 266 -26.28 -5.97 -0.25
C TRP A 266 -25.12 -5.59 0.67
N LEU A 267 -25.36 -4.72 1.65
CA LEU A 267 -24.40 -4.41 2.69
C LEU A 267 -24.06 -5.67 3.51
N SER A 268 -25.07 -6.37 4.02
CA SER A 268 -24.87 -7.64 4.76
C SER A 268 -24.17 -8.71 3.90
N THR A 269 -24.49 -8.80 2.61
CA THR A 269 -23.80 -9.70 1.68
C THR A 269 -22.31 -9.38 1.61
N THR A 270 -21.95 -8.10 1.59
CA THR A 270 -20.56 -7.65 1.59
C THR A 270 -19.83 -8.06 2.88
N ASP A 271 -20.49 -7.97 4.04
CA ASP A 271 -19.92 -8.42 5.32
C ASP A 271 -19.58 -9.91 5.30
N TRP A 272 -20.51 -10.74 4.79
CA TRP A 272 -20.28 -12.18 4.65
C TRP A 272 -19.16 -12.50 3.66
N LEU A 273 -19.10 -11.79 2.53
CA LEU A 273 -18.04 -11.96 1.55
C LEU A 273 -16.68 -11.53 2.09
N LEU A 274 -16.63 -10.47 2.91
CA LEU A 274 -15.42 -10.05 3.61
C LEU A 274 -14.95 -11.14 4.58
N ALA A 275 -15.85 -11.66 5.43
CA ALA A 275 -15.54 -12.73 6.36
C ALA A 275 -15.02 -13.99 5.65
N ALA A 276 -15.68 -14.38 4.55
CA ALA A 276 -15.25 -15.50 3.71
C ALA A 276 -13.88 -15.26 3.07
N SER A 277 -13.62 -14.04 2.58
CA SER A 277 -12.34 -13.66 1.96
C SER A 277 -11.18 -13.65 2.97
N VAL A 278 -11.42 -13.14 4.18
CA VAL A 278 -10.45 -13.18 5.28
C VAL A 278 -10.17 -14.63 5.69
N LEU A 279 -11.20 -15.45 5.85
CA LEU A 279 -11.04 -16.87 6.17
C LEU A 279 -10.24 -17.59 5.08
N LEU A 280 -10.55 -17.36 3.80
CA LEU A 280 -9.82 -17.89 2.67
C LEU A 280 -8.34 -17.45 2.70
N ALA A 281 -8.07 -16.17 2.94
CA ALA A 281 -6.71 -15.65 3.05
C ALA A 281 -5.93 -16.30 4.20
N ILE A 282 -6.56 -16.51 5.35
CA ILE A 282 -5.96 -17.23 6.50
C ILE A 282 -5.64 -18.68 6.11
N ILE A 283 -6.58 -19.39 5.49
CA ILE A 283 -6.39 -20.78 5.05
C ILE A 283 -5.23 -20.87 4.05
N LEU A 284 -5.23 -20.03 3.02
CA LEU A 284 -4.17 -19.99 2.01
C LEU A 284 -2.82 -19.61 2.63
N GLY A 285 -2.80 -18.61 3.52
CA GLY A 285 -1.62 -18.20 4.25
C GLY A 285 -1.06 -19.32 5.12
N TRP A 286 -1.92 -20.10 5.79
CA TRP A 286 -1.51 -21.26 6.57
C TRP A 286 -0.99 -22.40 5.70
N LEU A 287 -1.65 -22.69 4.58
CA LEU A 287 -1.20 -23.69 3.61
C LEU A 287 0.19 -23.34 3.04
N VAL A 288 0.42 -22.08 2.65
CA VAL A 288 1.70 -21.63 2.09
C VAL A 288 2.78 -21.54 3.17
N GLY A 289 2.50 -20.78 4.24
CA GLY A 289 3.45 -20.44 5.28
C GLY A 289 3.82 -21.65 6.15
N PHE A 290 2.85 -22.48 6.53
CA PHE A 290 3.10 -23.65 7.39
C PHE A 290 3.05 -24.98 6.65
N GLY A 291 2.67 -25.01 5.37
CA GLY A 291 2.60 -26.26 4.60
C GLY A 291 1.47 -27.16 5.08
N GLY A 292 0.33 -26.60 5.53
CA GLY A 292 -0.82 -27.39 5.99
C GLY A 292 -0.57 -28.22 7.26
N ALA A 293 0.30 -27.73 8.15
CA ALA A 293 0.70 -28.42 9.37
C ALA A 293 -0.51 -28.81 10.24
N GLY A 294 -0.81 -30.11 10.33
CA GLY A 294 -1.95 -30.65 11.10
C GLY A 294 -3.03 -31.34 10.26
N LEU A 295 -2.92 -31.32 8.92
CA LEU A 295 -3.79 -32.12 8.06
C LEU A 295 -3.47 -33.63 8.16
N PRO A 296 -4.49 -34.51 8.19
CA PRO A 296 -4.28 -35.96 8.15
C PRO A 296 -3.41 -36.36 6.94
N HIS A 297 -2.43 -37.23 7.16
CA HIS A 297 -1.47 -37.70 6.15
C HIS A 297 -0.50 -36.65 5.58
N HIS A 298 -0.51 -35.40 6.08
CA HIS A 298 0.44 -34.38 5.68
C HIS A 298 1.67 -34.42 6.59
N GLN A 299 2.74 -35.07 6.13
CA GLN A 299 4.02 -35.03 6.82
C GLN A 299 4.71 -33.70 6.49
N LEU A 300 5.07 -32.92 7.52
CA LEU A 300 5.99 -31.79 7.38
C LEU A 300 7.33 -32.34 6.88
N ARG A 301 7.51 -32.42 5.54
CA ARG A 301 8.82 -32.67 4.94
C ARG A 301 9.80 -31.67 5.54
N ASN A 302 10.96 -32.18 5.97
CA ASN A 302 11.98 -31.43 6.71
C ASN A 302 12.09 -30.00 6.16
N ALA A 303 12.07 -28.99 7.02
CA ALA A 303 12.13 -27.58 6.59
C ALA A 303 13.41 -27.23 5.82
N ASN A 304 14.42 -28.11 5.83
CA ASN A 304 15.67 -28.03 5.09
C ASN A 304 15.64 -28.80 3.75
N ASP A 305 14.48 -29.28 3.30
CA ASP A 305 14.32 -29.90 1.98
C ASP A 305 14.62 -28.85 0.88
N PRO A 306 15.65 -29.05 0.04
CA PRO A 306 16.04 -28.11 -1.01
C PRO A 306 14.90 -27.81 -1.98
N ASP A 307 14.09 -28.83 -2.31
CA ASP A 307 13.01 -28.72 -3.29
C ASP A 307 11.87 -27.85 -2.75
N ARG A 308 11.60 -27.94 -1.45
CA ARG A 308 10.62 -27.08 -0.76
C ARG A 308 11.08 -25.63 -0.69
N THR A 309 12.38 -25.40 -0.48
CA THR A 309 12.96 -24.05 -0.42
C THR A 309 12.87 -23.35 -1.78
N ALA A 310 13.15 -24.08 -2.86
CA ALA A 310 13.00 -23.61 -4.23
C ALA A 310 11.53 -23.29 -4.56
N ALA A 311 10.59 -24.20 -4.26
CA ALA A 311 9.17 -24.01 -4.52
C ALA A 311 8.59 -22.79 -3.76
N ARG A 312 8.99 -22.59 -2.49
CA ARG A 312 8.58 -21.41 -1.71
C ARG A 312 9.13 -20.11 -2.25
N THR A 313 10.34 -20.13 -2.79
CA THR A 313 10.95 -18.94 -3.39
C THR A 313 10.20 -18.54 -4.66
N HIS A 314 9.75 -19.50 -5.48
CA HIS A 314 8.95 -19.24 -6.68
C HIS A 314 7.49 -18.85 -6.40
N ALA A 315 6.92 -19.19 -5.24
CA ALA A 315 5.57 -18.77 -4.88
C ALA A 315 5.50 -17.33 -4.34
N ILE A 316 6.64 -16.75 -3.96
CA ILE A 316 6.74 -15.43 -3.33
C ILE A 316 7.34 -14.37 -4.28
N ILE A 317 8.10 -14.80 -5.30
CA ILE A 317 8.75 -13.95 -6.32
C ILE A 317 8.13 -14.25 -7.68
#